data_AF-A0A7J3BBQ5-F1
#
_entry.id   AF-A0A7J3BBQ5-F1
#
_cell.length_a   1.000
_cell.length_b   1.000
_cell.length_c   1.000
_cell.angle_alpha   90.00
_cell.angle_beta   90.00
_cell.angle_gamma   90.00
#
_symmetry.space_group_name_H-M   'P 1'
#
loop_
_entity.id
_entity.type
_entity.pdbx_description
1 polymer ?
#
loop_
_entity_poly.entity_id
_entity_poly.type
_entity_poly.pdbx_seq_one_letter_code
_entity_poly.pdbx_strand_id
1 'polypeptide(L)'
;MLSREFGVRPPKIAMGLPKGRSKSLGCYVARSETIYVRDRRALFDPYVILHEMYHHLRTRGGEHRGTERKAHQFALDFLAAFEAASSADDERST
;
A
#
# COMPACT_ATOMS: atom_id res chain seq x y z
N MET A 1 10.21 7.38 -3.30
CA MET A 1 9.13 6.39 -3.58
C MET A 1 9.42 5.12 -2.79
N LEU A 2 8.43 4.56 -2.08
CA LEU A 2 8.61 3.42 -1.15
C LEU A 2 9.41 2.26 -1.75
N SER A 3 9.09 1.83 -2.96
CA SER A 3 9.79 0.71 -3.60
C SER A 3 11.30 0.94 -3.74
N ARG A 4 11.73 2.20 -3.98
CA ARG A 4 13.15 2.57 -4.05
C ARG A 4 13.82 2.49 -2.68
N GLU A 5 13.17 2.99 -1.63
CA GLU A 5 13.69 2.94 -0.25
C GLU A 5 13.88 1.50 0.23
N PHE A 6 12.98 0.60 -0.16
CA PHE A 6 13.05 -0.82 0.18
C PHE A 6 13.83 -1.67 -0.84
N GLY A 7 14.43 -1.07 -1.88
CA GLY A 7 15.19 -1.79 -2.91
C GLY A 7 14.38 -2.80 -3.72
N VAL A 8 13.06 -2.63 -3.83
CA VAL A 8 12.18 -3.50 -4.63
C VAL A 8 11.71 -2.81 -5.90
N ARG A 9 11.40 -3.61 -6.93
CA ARG A 9 10.76 -3.08 -8.14
C ARG A 9 9.36 -2.56 -7.81
N PRO A 10 8.95 -1.38 -8.27
CA PRO A 10 7.58 -0.90 -8.05
C PRO A 10 6.52 -1.88 -8.56
N PRO A 11 5.44 -2.13 -7.81
CA PRO A 11 4.33 -2.94 -8.30
C PRO A 11 3.58 -2.17 -9.40
N LYS A 12 2.97 -2.91 -10.33
CA LYS A 12 2.00 -2.37 -11.27
C LYS A 12 0.70 -2.03 -10.52
N ILE A 13 -0.09 -1.10 -11.06
CA ILE A 13 -1.44 -0.81 -10.55
C ILE A 13 -2.44 -1.05 -11.68
N ALA A 14 -3.52 -1.77 -11.39
CA ALA A 14 -4.59 -2.07 -12.33
C ALA A 14 -5.97 -1.94 -11.67
N MET A 15 -6.98 -1.52 -12.44
CA MET A 15 -8.36 -1.47 -11.98
C MET A 15 -9.10 -2.76 -12.32
N GLY A 16 -10.02 -3.15 -11.44
CA GLY A 16 -10.79 -4.39 -11.54
C GLY A 16 -10.11 -5.52 -10.76
N LEU A 17 -10.87 -6.17 -9.87
CA LEU A 17 -10.32 -7.23 -9.03
C LEU A 17 -10.25 -8.58 -9.76
N PRO A 18 -9.24 -9.42 -9.47
CA PRO A 18 -9.20 -10.78 -9.97
C PRO A 18 -10.47 -11.56 -9.56
N LYS A 19 -10.87 -12.51 -10.42
CA LYS A 19 -12.05 -13.36 -10.18
C LYS A 19 -11.97 -14.01 -8.80
N GLY A 20 -13.07 -13.91 -8.04
CA GLY A 20 -13.17 -14.47 -6.68
C GLY A 20 -12.73 -13.54 -5.55
N ARG A 21 -12.24 -12.32 -5.83
CA ARG A 21 -11.85 -11.31 -4.82
C ARG A 21 -12.75 -10.08 -4.79
N SER A 22 -13.98 -10.18 -5.28
CA SER A 22 -14.89 -9.03 -5.48
C SER A 22 -15.27 -8.23 -4.22
N LYS A 23 -15.01 -8.75 -3.01
CA LYS A 23 -15.37 -8.11 -1.75
C LYS A 23 -14.30 -7.15 -1.20
N SER A 24 -13.06 -7.19 -1.68
CA SER A 24 -12.00 -6.31 -1.19
C SER A 24 -11.97 -4.95 -1.91
N LEU A 25 -11.33 -3.94 -1.33
CA LEU A 25 -11.07 -2.66 -2.00
C LEU A 25 -9.81 -2.72 -2.89
N GLY A 26 -8.83 -3.50 -2.44
CA GLY A 26 -7.57 -3.75 -3.13
C GLY A 26 -7.14 -5.20 -2.98
N CYS A 27 -6.16 -5.62 -3.78
CA CYS A 27 -5.51 -6.90 -3.66
C CYS A 27 -4.17 -6.89 -4.40
N TYR A 28 -3.09 -7.18 -3.69
CA TYR A 28 -1.81 -7.50 -4.28
C TYR A 28 -1.77 -8.94 -4.79
N VAL A 29 -1.28 -9.12 -6.02
CA VAL A 29 -1.05 -10.43 -6.62
C VAL A 29 0.43 -10.60 -6.92
N ALA A 30 1.08 -11.47 -6.15
CA ALA A 30 2.51 -11.75 -6.24
C ALA A 30 2.95 -12.20 -7.64
N ARG A 31 2.17 -13.08 -8.27
CA ARG A 31 2.48 -13.67 -9.59
C ARG A 31 2.64 -12.61 -10.69
N SER A 32 1.83 -11.55 -10.65
CA SER A 32 1.88 -10.46 -11.65
C SER A 32 2.53 -9.19 -11.12
N GLU A 33 2.94 -9.18 -9.84
CA GLU A 33 3.47 -8.01 -9.14
C GLU A 33 2.57 -6.80 -9.30
N THR A 34 1.27 -7.00 -9.12
CA THR A 34 0.24 -5.99 -9.40
C THR A 34 -0.64 -5.77 -8.19
N ILE A 35 -0.85 -4.51 -7.85
CA ILE A 35 -1.92 -4.06 -6.97
C ILE A 35 -3.17 -3.87 -7.83
N TYR A 36 -4.16 -4.72 -7.63
CA TYR A 36 -5.48 -4.54 -8.22
C TYR A 36 -6.34 -3.73 -7.26
N VAL A 37 -7.01 -2.70 -7.76
CA VAL A 37 -7.98 -1.91 -7.00
C VAL A 37 -9.37 -2.07 -7.60
N ARG A 38 -10.40 -2.01 -6.75
CA ARG A 38 -11.78 -2.24 -7.18
C ARG A 38 -12.26 -1.18 -8.18
N ASP A 39 -12.02 0.08 -7.84
CA ASP A 39 -12.57 1.23 -8.54
C ASP A 39 -11.67 2.47 -8.33
N ARG A 40 -12.06 3.59 -8.95
CA ARG A 40 -11.34 4.86 -8.84
C ARG A 40 -11.25 5.39 -7.40
N ARG A 41 -12.25 5.13 -6.54
CA ARG A 41 -12.19 5.59 -5.14
C ARG A 41 -11.11 4.83 -4.38
N ALA A 42 -11.05 3.51 -4.56
CA ALA A 42 -10.00 2.68 -3.97
C ALA A 42 -8.60 3.02 -4.50
N LEU A 43 -8.48 3.47 -5.76
CA LEU A 43 -7.21 3.92 -6.32
C LEU A 43 -6.63 5.16 -5.61
N PHE A 44 -7.51 6.09 -5.20
CA PHE A 44 -7.12 7.33 -4.54
C PHE A 44 -7.19 7.26 -3.02
N ASP A 45 -7.56 6.10 -2.46
CA ASP A 45 -7.52 5.85 -1.03
C ASP A 45 -6.08 5.46 -0.63
N PRO A 46 -5.33 6.33 0.07
CA PRO A 46 -3.93 6.06 0.37
C PRO A 46 -3.79 4.86 1.32
N TYR A 47 -4.78 4.60 2.19
CA TYR A 47 -4.77 3.43 3.06
C TYR A 47 -4.76 2.13 2.24
N VAL A 48 -5.64 2.03 1.22
CA VAL A 48 -5.73 0.84 0.36
C VAL A 48 -4.41 0.62 -0.38
N ILE A 49 -3.82 1.67 -0.94
CA ILE A 49 -2.56 1.57 -1.68
C ILE A 49 -1.40 1.15 -0.76
N LEU A 50 -1.31 1.74 0.44
CA LEU A 50 -0.27 1.41 1.42
C LEU A 50 -0.41 -0.03 1.93
N HIS A 51 -1.64 -0.49 2.18
CA HIS A 51 -1.92 -1.87 2.59
C HIS A 51 -1.44 -2.89 1.54
N GLU A 52 -1.76 -2.67 0.27
CA GLU A 52 -1.33 -3.59 -0.79
C GLU A 52 0.16 -3.45 -1.15
N MET A 53 0.73 -2.25 -1.00
CA MET A 53 2.18 -2.04 -1.13
C MET A 53 2.94 -2.82 -0.05
N TYR A 54 2.45 -2.87 1.19
CA TYR A 54 3.05 -3.68 2.24
C TYR A 54 3.13 -5.17 1.84
N HIS A 55 2.04 -5.71 1.29
CA HIS A 55 2.01 -7.08 0.78
C HIS A 55 3.04 -7.31 -0.33
N HIS A 56 3.26 -6.32 -1.20
CA HIS A 56 4.31 -6.36 -2.20
C HIS A 56 5.71 -6.41 -1.58
N LEU A 57 6.02 -5.51 -0.62
CA LEU A 57 7.31 -5.46 0.07
C LEU A 57 7.62 -6.79 0.77
N ARG A 58 6.63 -7.36 1.46
CA ARG A 58 6.85 -8.53 2.33
C ARG A 58 6.80 -9.86 1.60
N THR A 59 6.13 -9.94 0.45
CA THR A 59 6.18 -11.14 -0.39
C THR A 59 7.59 -11.41 -0.94
N ARG A 60 8.41 -10.37 -1.10
CA ARG A 60 9.80 -10.50 -1.57
C ARG A 60 10.83 -10.71 -0.46
N GLY A 61 10.43 -10.57 0.81
CA GLY A 61 11.33 -10.61 1.97
C GLY A 61 11.60 -12.01 2.56
N GLY A 62 11.17 -13.10 1.91
CA GLY A 62 11.55 -14.49 2.26
C GLY A 62 10.94 -15.08 3.54
N GLU A 63 10.86 -14.32 4.63
CA GLU A 63 10.38 -14.80 5.92
C GLU A 63 9.03 -14.15 6.24
N HIS A 64 7.94 -14.91 6.10
CA HIS A 64 6.54 -14.52 6.30
C HIS A 64 5.94 -13.60 5.23
N ARG A 65 5.09 -14.21 4.38
CA ARG A 65 4.06 -13.51 3.57
C ARG A 65 3.32 -12.54 4.52
N GLY A 66 3.40 -11.24 4.24
CA GLY A 66 2.84 -10.19 5.10
C GLY A 66 1.45 -10.55 5.63
N THR A 67 1.22 -10.34 6.92
CA THR A 67 -0.10 -10.62 7.52
C THR A 67 -1.01 -9.41 7.35
N GLU A 68 -2.32 -9.64 7.27
CA GLU A 68 -3.31 -8.55 7.18
C GLU A 68 -3.19 -7.55 8.33
N ARG A 69 -2.92 -8.04 9.55
CA ARG A 69 -2.69 -7.19 10.73
C ARG A 69 -1.50 -6.24 10.55
N LYS A 70 -0.39 -6.73 9.99
CA LYS A 70 0.81 -5.90 9.78
C LYS A 70 0.63 -4.93 8.61
N ALA A 71 -0.10 -5.34 7.56
CA ALA A 71 -0.45 -4.45 6.45
C ALA A 71 -1.33 -3.29 6.93
N HIS A 72 -2.33 -3.59 7.75
CA HIS A 72 -3.19 -2.61 8.39
C HIS A 72 -2.39 -1.62 9.24
N GLN A 73 -1.56 -2.15 10.16
CA GLN A 73 -0.75 -1.30 11.04
C GLN A 73 0.23 -0.43 10.23
N PHE A 74 0.89 -0.99 9.23
CA PHE A 74 1.80 -0.25 8.36
C PHE A 74 1.09 0.94 7.68
N ALA A 75 -0.11 0.73 7.14
CA ALA A 75 -0.86 1.79 6.49
C ALA A 75 -1.25 2.90 7.47
N LEU A 76 -1.71 2.55 8.67
CA LEU A 76 -2.06 3.53 9.71
C LEU A 76 -0.86 4.32 10.21
N ASP A 77 0.24 3.64 10.54
CA ASP A 77 1.46 4.28 11.04
C ASP A 77 2.04 5.24 10.00
N PHE A 78 2.01 4.84 8.72
CA PHE A 78 2.50 5.68 7.63
C PHE A 78 1.66 6.94 7.45
N LEU A 79 0.32 6.81 7.49
CA LEU A 79 -0.59 7.95 7.36
C LEU A 79 -0.45 8.91 8.55
N ALA A 80 -0.39 8.38 9.77
CA ALA A 80 -0.19 9.18 10.98
C ALA A 80 1.14 9.95 10.94
N ALA A 81 2.22 9.31 10.51
CA ALA A 81 3.52 9.96 10.35
C ALA A 81 3.49 11.03 9.23
N PHE A 82 2.78 10.77 8.13
CA PHE A 82 2.63 11.73 7.04
C PHE A 82 1.82 12.96 7.46
N GLU A 83 0.73 12.78 8.19
CA GLU A 83 -0.07 13.87 8.76
C GLU A 83 0.74 14.70 9.76
N ALA A 84 1.48 14.05 10.67
CA ALA A 84 2.33 14.73 11.63
C ALA A 84 3.45 15.54 10.93
N ALA A 85 4.06 14.98 9.89
CA ALA A 85 5.07 15.69 9.10
C ALA A 85 4.47 16.88 8.33
N SER A 86 3.28 16.72 7.77
CA SER A 86 2.60 17.79 7.01
C SER A 86 2.21 18.96 7.92
N SER A 87 1.79 18.70 9.15
CA SER A 87 1.47 19.75 10.13
C SER A 87 2.72 20.46 10.68
N ALA A 88 3.88 19.80 10.70
CA ALA A 88 5.13 20.40 11.17
C ALA A 88 5.75 21.39 10.16
N ASP A 89 5.40 21.29 8.88
CA ASP A 89 5.84 22.20 7.83
C ASP A 89 5.07 23.53 7.83
N ASP A 90 3.83 23.55 8.33
CA ASP A 90 3.02 24.77 8.45
C ASP A 90 3.54 25.70 9.58
N GLU A 91 4.01 25.17 10.71
CA GLU A 91 4.54 25.99 11.82
C GLU A 91 5.92 26.61 11.54
N ARG A 92 6.66 26.11 10.53
CA ARG A 92 7.97 26.64 10.14
C ARG A 92 7.88 27.78 9.11
N SER A 93 6.67 28.15 8.70
CA SER A 93 6.40 29.20 7.70
C SER A 93 5.82 30.51 8.27
N THR A 94 5.73 30.64 9.60
CA THR A 94 5.40 31.90 10.33
C THR A 94 6.60 32.42 11.10
#